data_AF-A0A7X8X2A3-F1
#
_entry.id   AF-A0A7X8X2A3-F1
#
_cell.length_a   1.000
_cell.length_b   1.000
_cell.length_c   1.000
_cell.angle_alpha   90.00
_cell.angle_beta   90.00
_cell.angle_gamma   90.00
#
_symmetry.space_group_name_H-M   'P 1'
#
loop_
_entity.id
_entity.type
_entity.pdbx_description
1 polymer ?
#
loop_
_entity_poly.entity_id
_entity_poly.type
_entity_poly.pdbx_seq_one_letter_code
_entity_poly.pdbx_strand_id
1 'polypeptide(L)' 'IVANNVSEEGSGFGGVTNKVTILNRYGELKELPQMTKYDTAHAILDQIRLLAEINKS' A
#
# COMPACT_ATOMS: atom_id res chain seq x y z
N ILE A 1 -7.90 1.20 -3.10
CA ILE A 1 -7.54 -0.20 -3.43
C ILE A 1 -6.06 -0.37 -3.14
N VAL A 2 -5.64 -1.49 -2.57
CA VAL A 2 -4.23 -1.86 -2.41
C VAL A 2 -4.02 -3.14 -3.20
N ALA A 3 -3.12 -3.13 -4.17
CA ALA A 3 -2.86 -4.26 -5.05
C ALA A 3 -1.39 -4.69 -4.94
N ASN A 4 -1.13 -5.99 -5.00
CA ASN A 4 0.20 -6.59 -5.11
C ASN A 4 0.22 -7.59 -6.27
N ASN A 5 1.41 -7.85 -6.81
CA ASN A 5 1.62 -8.90 -7.79
C ASN A 5 2.17 -10.15 -7.08
N VAL A 6 1.35 -11.18 -6.89
CA VAL A 6 1.75 -12.39 -6.15
C VAL A 6 2.89 -13.18 -6.80
N SER A 7 3.15 -12.97 -8.09
CA SER A 7 4.25 -13.58 -8.83
C SER A 7 5.58 -12.83 -8.65
N GLU A 8 5.56 -11.60 -8.10
CA GLU A 8 6.79 -10.87 -7.75
C GLU A 8 7.40 -11.39 -6.45
N GLU A 9 8.73 -11.43 -6.42
CA GLU A 9 9.48 -11.77 -5.21
C GLU A 9 9.04 -10.87 -4.05
N GLY A 10 8.92 -11.47 -2.87
CA GLY A 10 8.50 -10.74 -1.68
C GLY A 10 7.03 -10.34 -1.62
N SER A 11 6.21 -10.63 -2.64
CA SER A 11 4.77 -10.27 -2.66
C SER A 11 3.82 -11.47 -2.47
N GLY A 12 4.39 -12.65 -2.23
CA GLY A 12 3.65 -13.89 -2.05
C GLY A 12 2.96 -14.05 -0.69
N PHE A 13 2.02 -15.00 -0.63
CA PHE A 13 1.46 -15.49 0.62
C PHE A 13 2.55 -16.19 1.45
N GLY A 14 2.44 -16.14 2.79
CA GLY A 14 3.41 -16.76 3.70
C GLY A 14 4.77 -16.06 3.86
N GLY A 15 5.15 -15.15 2.96
CA GLY A 15 6.36 -14.32 3.11
C GLY A 15 6.25 -13.25 4.20
N VAL A 16 7.38 -12.64 4.58
CA VAL A 16 7.45 -11.58 5.60
C VAL A 16 7.46 -10.15 5.03
N THR A 17 7.60 -10.01 3.71
CA THR A 17 7.59 -8.74 2.98
C THR A 17 6.36 -8.60 2.08
N ASN A 18 6.18 -7.41 1.50
CA ASN A 18 5.24 -7.15 0.41
C ASN A 18 5.73 -5.96 -0.45
N LYS A 19 5.27 -5.89 -1.70
CA LYS A 19 5.41 -4.73 -2.59
C LYS A 19 4.04 -4.43 -3.19
N VAL A 20 3.53 -3.22 -2.93
CA VAL A 20 2.14 -2.87 -3.23
C VAL A 20 2.02 -1.54 -3.97
N THR A 21 0.97 -1.44 -4.78
CA THR A 21 0.51 -0.18 -5.37
C THR A 21 -0.85 0.20 -4.77
N ILE A 22 -0.97 1.44 -4.33
CA ILE A 22 -2.19 2.01 -3.78
C ILE A 22 -2.87 2.86 -4.84
N LEU A 23 -4.12 2.54 -5.17
CA LEU A 23 -5.01 3.33 -6.02
C LEU A 23 -6.05 4.01 -5.14
N ASN A 24 -6.05 5.35 -5.11
CA ASN A 24 -7.02 6.12 -4.33
C ASN A 24 -8.28 6.47 -5.16
N ARG A 25 -9.26 7.13 -4.52
CA ARG A 25 -10.54 7.49 -5.16
C ARG A 25 -10.44 8.60 -6.22
N TYR A 26 -9.35 9.35 -6.23
CA TYR A 26 -9.07 10.40 -7.20
C TYR A 26 -8.32 9.84 -8.42
N GLY A 27 -8.06 8.53 -8.46
CA GLY A 27 -7.31 7.89 -9.54
C GLY A 27 -5.80 7.96 -9.36
N GLU A 28 -5.29 8.49 -8.24
CA GLU A 28 -3.85 8.57 -8.01
C GLU A 28 -3.29 7.21 -7.62
N LEU A 29 -2.18 6.87 -8.28
CA LEU A 29 -1.39 5.67 -8.01
C LEU A 29 -0.17 6.03 -7.16
N LYS A 30 0.05 5.25 -6.11
CA LYS A 30 1.26 5.32 -5.29
C LYS A 30 1.90 3.96 -5.15
N GLU A 31 3.08 3.81 -5.74
CA GLU A 31 3.90 2.61 -5.57
C GLU A 31 4.68 2.70 -4.26
N LEU A 32 4.63 1.63 -3.47
CA LEU A 32 5.47 1.47 -2.29
C LEU A 32 6.66 0.57 -2.63
N PRO A 33 7.85 0.82 -2.05
CA PRO A 33 8.97 -0.10 -2.18
C PRO A 33 8.63 -1.45 -1.54
N GLN A 34 9.47 -2.47 -1.78
CA GLN A 34 9.37 -3.71 -1.02
C GLN A 34 9.68 -3.42 0.46
N MET A 35 8.75 -3.77 1.33
CA MET A 35 8.83 -3.51 2.77
C MET A 35 8.41 -4.76 3.55
N THR A 36 8.64 -4.81 4.86
CA THR A 36 8.02 -5.86 5.68
C THR A 36 6.50 -5.72 5.64
N LYS A 37 5.75 -6.81 5.79
CA LYS A 37 4.27 -6.74 5.85
C LYS A 37 3.77 -5.81 6.96
N TYR A 38 4.52 -5.74 8.05
CA TYR A 38 4.23 -4.83 9.15
C TYR A 38 4.38 -3.37 8.73
N ASP A 39 5.51 -3.00 8.10
CA ASP A 39 5.72 -1.63 7.63
C ASP A 39 4.80 -1.26 6.46
N THR A 40 4.48 -2.21 5.57
CA THR A 40 3.46 -2.03 4.52
C THR A 40 2.10 -1.69 5.14
N ALA A 41 1.70 -2.36 6.22
CA ALA A 41 0.44 -2.06 6.90
C ALA A 41 0.41 -0.64 7.46
N HIS A 42 1.50 -0.20 8.10
CA HIS A 42 1.63 1.18 8.58
C HIS A 42 1.57 2.20 7.45
N ALA A 43 2.29 1.96 6.34
CA ALA A 43 2.27 2.84 5.18
C ALA A 43 0.86 2.97 4.56
N ILE A 44 0.07 1.89 4.57
CA ILE A 44 -1.34 1.91 4.14
C ILE A 44 -2.18 2.78 5.09
N LEU A 45 -2.00 2.64 6.41
CA LEU A 45 -2.70 3.47 7.39
C LEU A 45 -2.36 4.96 7.23
N ASP A 46 -1.11 5.29 6.94
CA ASP A 46 -0.69 6.68 6.66
C ASP A 46 -1.40 7.23 5.42
N GLN A 47 -1.59 6.44 4.36
CA GLN A 47 -2.36 6.87 3.19
C GLN A 47 -3.84 7.08 3.53
N ILE A 48 -4.43 6.23 4.35
CA ILE A 48 -5.83 6.40 4.81
C ILE A 48 -5.97 7.71 5.58
N ARG A 49 -5.03 8.00 6.49
CA ARG A 49 -5.01 9.24 7.27
C ARG A 49 -4.90 10.47 6.37
N LEU A 50 -3.96 10.48 5.43
CA LEU A 50 -3.78 11.57 4.47
C LEU A 50 -5.06 11.85 3.67
N LEU A 51 -5.69 10.79 3.15
CA LEU A 51 -6.96 10.92 2.42
C LEU A 51 -8.08 11.45 3.31
N ALA A 52 -8.14 11.03 4.57
CA ALA A 52 -9.13 11.54 5.52
C ALA A 52 -8.92 13.03 5.84
N GLU A 53 -7.68 13.51 5.83
CA GLU A 53 -7.35 14.94 6.00
C GLU A 53 -7.73 15.75 4.74
N ILE A 54 -7.42 15.24 3.54
CA ILE A 54 -7.81 15.87 2.27
C ILE A 54 -9.33 16.05 2.17
N ASN A 55 -10.11 15.02 2.53
CA ASN A 55 -11.58 15.08 2.45
C ASN A 55 -12.25 16.08 3.42
N LYS A 56 -11.51 16.62 4.39
CA LYS A 56 -12.01 17.64 5.33
C LYS A 56 -11.86 19.07 4.81
N SER A 57 -11.10 19.26 3.73
CA SER A 57 -10.84 20.56 3.09
C SER A 57 -11.80 20.77 1.93
#